data_AF-A0ABD4Z5G0-F1
#
_entry.id   AF-A0ABD4Z5G0-F1
#
_cell.length_a   1.000
_cell.length_b   1.000
_cell.length_c   1.000
_cell.angle_alpha   90.00
_cell.angle_beta   90.00
_cell.angle_gamma   90.00
#
_symmetry.space_group_name_H-M   'P 1'
#
loop_
_entity.id
_entity.type
_entity.pdbx_description
1 polymer ?
#
loop_
_entity_poly.entity_id
_entity_poly.type
_entity_poly.pdbx_seq_one_letter_code
_entity_poly.pdbx_strand_id
1 'polypeptide(L)'
;MKTQYKMSRESIKSVIITYLDKNPKLEEALQIALENRFIDLPSMLTRYNSRTEYMNLLSAKTVEELDKNLVELTKNELSYIYNLLPQPYENFFKFFLAFYDLDRIHQAIISNKFPNVATTFFNPEYLNVYSHCTKEKTYDCLLQSFIQSIKTSLEVSTPQKIFEEDPSKAFQCIALLVAINYAKHTSNLERLGIAFSHSLKDFLKQITSNLKIDGMLSYMLESSVNHMISIFRSQPSKSTLHEANYVYYKCRDILLFSPQVIDLLTLYLVNRYYEIRVLRYVFPVSWVIK
;
A
#
# COMPACT_ATOMS: atom_id res chain seq x y z
N MET A 1 12.55 33.86 2.00
CA MET A 1 12.74 32.52 1.43
C MET A 1 13.15 31.58 2.55
N LYS A 2 12.33 30.59 2.92
CA LYS A 2 12.77 29.54 3.85
C LYS A 2 13.63 28.56 3.05
N THR A 3 14.92 28.50 3.33
CA THR A 3 15.80 27.45 2.84
C THR A 3 15.33 26.14 3.46
N GLN A 4 14.51 25.39 2.73
CA GLN A 4 14.02 24.09 3.18
C GLN A 4 15.23 23.14 3.13
N TYR A 5 15.75 22.77 4.30
CA TYR A 5 16.83 21.80 4.42
C TYR A 5 16.38 20.48 3.79
N LYS A 6 17.04 20.07 2.70
CA LYS A 6 16.76 18.78 2.04
C LYS A 6 17.74 17.75 2.55
N MET A 7 17.23 16.64 3.08
CA MET A 7 18.05 15.56 3.62
C MET A 7 18.89 14.89 2.52
N SER A 8 20.08 14.39 2.89
CA SER A 8 20.90 13.58 1.99
C SER A 8 20.23 12.23 1.70
N ARG A 9 20.61 11.59 0.58
CA ARG A 9 20.12 10.25 0.21
C ARG A 9 20.33 9.22 1.31
N GLU A 10 21.51 9.21 1.93
CA GLU A 10 21.81 8.31 3.06
C GLU A 10 20.91 8.59 4.26
N SER A 11 20.69 9.87 4.58
CA SER A 11 19.80 10.26 5.68
C SER A 11 18.35 9.82 5.43
N ILE A 12 17.86 9.93 4.19
CA ILE A 12 16.52 9.43 3.81
C ILE A 12 16.44 7.91 3.99
N LYS A 13 17.45 7.17 3.51
CA LYS A 13 17.50 5.71 3.70
C LYS A 13 17.50 5.33 5.17
N SER A 14 18.34 5.97 5.99
CA SER A 14 18.39 5.71 7.44
C SER A 14 17.05 6.00 8.10
N VAL A 15 16.36 7.09 7.73
CA VAL A 15 15.02 7.38 8.23
C VAL A 15 14.03 6.29 7.82
N ILE A 16 13.96 5.92 6.54
CA ILE A 16 13.03 4.89 6.06
C ILE A 16 13.28 3.55 6.76
N ILE A 17 14.53 3.13 6.90
CA ILE A 17 14.91 1.90 7.62
C ILE A 17 14.49 1.98 9.08
N THR A 18 14.75 3.11 9.75
CA THR A 18 14.33 3.32 11.15
C THR A 18 12.81 3.17 11.30
N TYR A 19 12.03 3.68 10.34
CA TYR A 19 10.58 3.53 10.37
C TYR A 19 10.12 2.10 10.01
N LEU A 20 10.77 1.42 9.06
CA LEU A 20 10.52 0.00 8.79
C LEU A 20 10.79 -0.88 10.02
N ASP A 21 11.79 -0.52 10.82
CA ASP A 21 12.12 -1.20 12.08
C ASP A 21 11.29 -0.73 13.28
N LYS A 22 10.48 0.32 13.13
CA LYS A 22 9.61 0.84 14.20
C LYS A 22 8.47 -0.13 14.46
N ASN A 23 8.18 -0.37 15.74
CA ASN A 23 7.06 -1.19 16.17
C ASN A 23 5.71 -0.44 16.06
N PRO A 24 4.59 -1.15 15.89
CA PRO A 24 4.49 -2.61 15.76
C PRO A 24 4.98 -3.09 14.38
N LYS A 25 5.91 -4.04 14.37
CA LYS A 25 6.39 -4.61 13.10
C LYS A 25 5.24 -5.36 12.43
N LEU A 26 5.04 -5.12 11.14
CA LEU A 26 4.05 -5.84 10.35
C LEU A 26 4.22 -7.36 10.49
N GLU A 27 5.45 -7.88 10.56
CA GLU A 27 5.70 -9.29 10.80
C GLU A 27 5.15 -9.80 12.13
N GLU A 28 5.34 -9.04 13.22
CA GLU A 28 4.80 -9.38 14.53
C GLU A 28 3.27 -9.35 14.51
N ALA A 29 2.69 -8.30 13.92
CA ALA A 29 1.24 -8.17 13.77
C ALA A 29 0.63 -9.31 12.92
N LEU A 30 1.31 -9.72 11.84
CA LEU A 30 0.92 -10.84 11.00
C LEU A 30 0.99 -12.17 11.74
N GLN A 31 2.07 -12.41 12.49
CA GLN A 31 2.21 -13.62 13.29
C GLN A 31 1.05 -13.74 14.29
N ILE A 32 0.72 -12.65 14.99
CA ILE A 32 -0.41 -12.62 15.94
C ILE A 32 -1.73 -12.90 15.23
N ALA A 33 -2.01 -12.18 14.15
CA ALA A 33 -3.30 -12.26 13.46
C ALA A 33 -3.51 -13.59 12.72
N LEU A 34 -2.46 -14.20 12.18
CA LEU A 34 -2.54 -15.49 11.50
C LEU A 34 -2.60 -16.67 12.48
N GLU A 35 -1.74 -16.66 13.50
CA GLU A 35 -1.58 -17.76 14.46
C GLU A 35 -2.54 -17.67 15.65
N ASN A 36 -3.40 -16.65 15.70
CA ASN A 36 -4.34 -16.38 16.81
C ASN A 36 -3.65 -16.39 18.19
N ARG A 37 -2.37 -16.02 18.26
CA ARG A 37 -1.63 -16.04 19.54
C ARG A 37 -2.14 -14.92 20.44
N PHE A 38 -2.36 -15.24 21.71
CA PHE A 38 -2.60 -14.23 22.72
C PHE A 38 -1.30 -13.46 23.00
N ILE A 39 -1.33 -12.15 22.84
CA ILE A 39 -0.24 -11.27 23.25
C ILE A 39 -0.81 -10.16 24.13
N ASP A 40 -0.05 -9.82 25.17
CA ASP A 40 -0.21 -8.58 25.92
C ASP A 40 0.05 -7.39 24.98
N LEU A 41 -0.99 -6.91 24.31
CA LEU A 41 -0.98 -5.77 23.40
C LEU A 41 -0.25 -4.53 23.99
N PRO A 42 -0.39 -4.21 25.29
CA PRO A 42 0.49 -3.30 26.00
C PRO A 42 1.98 -3.58 25.80
N SER A 43 2.48 -4.82 25.91
CA SER A 43 3.89 -5.14 25.69
C SER A 43 4.37 -4.89 24.26
N MET A 44 3.51 -5.09 23.25
CA MET A 44 3.79 -4.77 21.84
C MET A 44 3.93 -3.25 21.64
N LEU A 45 3.09 -2.45 22.33
CA LEU A 45 3.02 -0.99 22.18
C LEU A 45 3.96 -0.22 23.12
N THR A 46 4.34 -0.79 24.27
CA THR A 46 5.12 -0.12 25.33
C THR A 46 6.63 -0.23 25.19
N ARG A 47 7.14 -1.05 24.27
CA ARG A 47 8.59 -1.28 24.15
C ARG A 47 9.40 -0.05 23.67
N TYR A 48 8.79 1.03 23.18
CA TYR A 48 9.50 2.25 22.74
C TYR A 48 8.69 3.55 22.88
N ASN A 49 9.36 4.70 22.68
CA ASN A 49 8.95 6.12 22.85
C ASN A 49 7.65 6.59 22.15
N SER A 50 6.81 5.69 21.63
CA SER A 50 5.52 5.99 21.02
C SER A 50 4.35 5.85 22.00
N ARG A 51 4.63 5.75 23.31
CA ARG A 51 3.65 5.51 24.38
C ARG A 51 2.39 6.37 24.19
N THR A 52 2.52 7.68 24.00
CA THR A 52 1.38 8.60 23.84
C THR A 52 0.58 8.40 22.56
N GLU A 53 1.27 8.16 21.44
CA GLU A 53 0.66 7.97 20.11
C GLU A 53 -0.22 6.71 20.10
N TYR A 54 0.23 5.63 20.72
CA TYR A 54 -0.49 4.34 20.74
C TYR A 54 -1.40 4.16 21.98
N MET A 55 -1.33 5.05 22.99
CA MET A 55 -2.31 5.07 24.11
C MET A 55 -3.74 5.25 23.59
N ASN A 56 -3.92 6.08 22.55
CA ASN A 56 -5.25 6.32 21.99
C ASN A 56 -5.84 5.03 21.40
N LEU A 57 -5.01 4.15 20.82
CA LEU A 57 -5.44 2.85 20.32
C LEU A 57 -5.85 1.90 21.44
N LEU A 58 -5.12 1.90 22.56
CA LEU A 58 -5.48 1.11 23.75
C LEU A 58 -6.75 1.62 24.43
N SER A 59 -7.05 2.91 24.31
CA SER A 59 -8.24 3.54 24.89
C SER A 59 -9.49 3.47 24.01
N ALA A 60 -9.35 3.08 22.74
CA ALA A 60 -10.47 2.96 21.82
C ALA A 60 -11.47 1.93 22.35
N LYS A 61 -12.75 2.28 22.32
CA LYS A 61 -13.86 1.45 22.83
C LYS A 61 -14.69 0.83 21.71
N THR A 62 -14.58 1.38 20.49
CA THR A 62 -15.28 0.89 19.31
C THR A 62 -14.31 0.70 18.13
N VAL A 63 -14.73 -0.11 17.15
CA VAL A 63 -13.94 -0.34 15.93
C VAL A 63 -13.74 0.96 15.15
N GLU A 64 -14.72 1.86 15.16
CA GLU A 64 -14.65 3.17 14.51
C GLU A 64 -13.62 4.09 15.18
N GLU A 65 -13.57 4.12 16.51
CA GLU A 65 -12.56 4.87 17.26
C GLU A 65 -11.15 4.33 16.98
N LEU A 66 -11.00 3.01 16.97
CA LEU A 66 -9.75 2.34 16.62
C LEU A 66 -9.30 2.72 15.21
N ASP A 67 -10.21 2.64 14.24
CA ASP A 67 -9.93 2.98 12.84
C ASP A 67 -9.51 4.43 12.67
N LYS A 68 -10.20 5.36 13.35
CA LYS A 68 -9.85 6.78 13.34
C LYS A 68 -8.44 7.00 13.88
N ASN A 69 -8.12 6.40 15.03
CA ASN A 69 -6.83 6.55 15.68
C ASN A 69 -5.70 5.94 14.84
N LEU A 70 -5.91 4.75 14.25
CA LEU A 70 -4.95 4.13 13.34
C LEU A 70 -4.68 5.00 12.11
N VAL A 71 -5.74 5.53 11.49
CA VAL A 71 -5.63 6.41 10.33
C VAL A 71 -4.87 7.69 10.69
N GLU A 72 -5.16 8.32 11.81
CA GLU A 72 -4.49 9.55 12.25
C GLU A 72 -3.00 9.33 12.51
N LEU A 73 -2.64 8.23 13.17
CA LEU A 73 -1.24 7.85 13.39
C LEU A 73 -0.50 7.64 12.07
N THR A 74 -1.08 6.87 11.16
CA THR A 74 -0.47 6.63 9.84
C THR A 74 -0.36 7.92 9.04
N LYS A 75 -1.35 8.84 9.10
CA LYS A 75 -1.29 10.14 8.42
C LYS A 75 -0.16 11.02 8.93
N ASN A 76 0.01 11.10 10.24
CA ASN A 76 1.05 11.89 10.88
C ASN A 76 2.44 11.38 10.46
N GLU A 77 2.62 10.06 10.47
CA GLU A 77 3.87 9.43 10.07
C GLU A 77 4.17 9.62 8.57
N LEU A 78 3.20 9.36 7.69
CA LEU A 78 3.37 9.55 6.25
C LEU A 78 3.66 11.02 5.90
N SER A 79 3.02 11.95 6.61
CA SER A 79 3.25 13.39 6.42
C SER A 79 4.64 13.80 6.90
N TYR A 80 5.13 13.22 8.00
CA TYR A 80 6.52 13.42 8.44
C TYR A 80 7.50 12.96 7.36
N ILE A 81 7.35 11.74 6.84
CA ILE A 81 8.22 11.22 5.77
C ILE A 81 8.14 12.09 4.51
N TYR A 82 6.94 12.43 4.06
CA TYR A 82 6.72 13.28 2.88
C TYR A 82 7.51 14.60 2.94
N ASN A 83 7.47 15.28 4.09
CA ASN A 83 8.14 16.55 4.30
C ASN A 83 9.68 16.47 4.27
N LEU A 84 10.27 15.26 4.30
CA LEU A 84 11.71 15.02 4.21
C LEU A 84 12.19 14.66 2.80
N LEU A 85 11.27 14.30 1.90
CA LEU A 85 11.61 13.77 0.58
C LEU A 85 11.94 14.89 -0.43
N PRO A 86 12.99 14.75 -1.26
CA PRO A 86 13.22 15.62 -2.39
C PRO A 86 12.31 15.29 -3.58
N GLN A 87 12.25 16.22 -4.54
CA GLN A 87 11.14 16.33 -5.50
C GLN A 87 10.84 15.15 -6.45
N PRO A 88 11.71 14.17 -6.76
CA PRO A 88 11.21 12.98 -7.47
C PRO A 88 10.54 11.97 -6.52
N TYR A 89 11.09 11.74 -5.33
CA TYR A 89 10.51 10.81 -4.36
C TYR A 89 9.20 11.34 -3.77
N GLU A 90 9.08 12.66 -3.63
CA GLU A 90 7.85 13.33 -3.20
C GLU A 90 6.67 13.00 -4.13
N ASN A 91 6.89 13.14 -5.45
CA ASN A 91 5.86 12.85 -6.45
C ASN A 91 5.48 11.36 -6.44
N PHE A 92 6.48 10.47 -6.42
CA PHE A 92 6.24 9.03 -6.32
C PHE A 92 5.42 8.69 -5.07
N PHE A 93 5.86 9.16 -3.90
CA PHE A 93 5.21 8.91 -2.61
C PHE A 93 3.74 9.32 -2.66
N LYS A 94 3.50 10.54 -3.13
CA LYS A 94 2.17 11.12 -3.26
C LYS A 94 1.25 10.31 -4.17
N PHE A 95 1.71 9.90 -5.36
CA PHE A 95 0.90 9.07 -6.25
C PHE A 95 0.70 7.66 -5.69
N PHE A 96 1.67 7.13 -4.96
CA PHE A 96 1.52 5.84 -4.27
C PHE A 96 0.40 5.86 -3.25
N LEU A 97 0.23 6.97 -2.50
CA LEU A 97 -0.86 7.10 -1.52
C LEU A 97 -2.25 6.99 -2.15
N ALA A 98 -2.41 7.20 -3.46
CA ALA A 98 -3.68 6.93 -4.11
C ALA A 98 -4.11 5.47 -3.97
N PHE A 99 -3.16 4.53 -3.93
CA PHE A 99 -3.42 3.10 -3.70
C PHE A 99 -4.19 2.84 -2.40
N TYR A 100 -3.96 3.67 -1.37
CA TYR A 100 -4.61 3.51 -0.07
C TYR A 100 -6.10 3.86 -0.12
N ASP A 101 -6.50 4.72 -1.06
CA ASP A 101 -7.84 5.27 -1.22
C ASP A 101 -8.56 4.77 -2.49
N LEU A 102 -7.99 3.83 -3.25
CA LEU A 102 -8.55 3.37 -4.52
C LEU A 102 -10.00 2.88 -4.41
N ASP A 103 -10.34 2.12 -3.37
CA ASP A 103 -11.71 1.66 -3.15
C ASP A 103 -12.70 2.82 -2.98
N ARG A 104 -12.29 3.90 -2.29
CA ARG A 104 -13.12 5.10 -2.10
C ARG A 104 -13.27 5.89 -3.40
N ILE A 105 -12.17 6.01 -4.16
CA ILE A 105 -12.19 6.65 -5.47
C ILE A 105 -13.12 5.87 -6.41
N HIS A 106 -13.01 4.55 -6.43
CA HIS A 106 -13.86 3.66 -7.22
C HIS A 106 -15.34 3.78 -6.84
N GLN A 107 -15.65 3.74 -5.55
CA GLN A 107 -17.02 3.91 -5.06
C GLN A 107 -17.60 5.26 -5.49
N ALA A 108 -16.82 6.34 -5.42
CA ALA A 108 -17.27 7.65 -5.84
C ALA A 108 -17.51 7.74 -7.36
N ILE A 109 -16.68 7.08 -8.18
CA ILE A 109 -16.88 6.97 -9.63
C ILE A 109 -18.17 6.22 -9.95
N ILE A 110 -18.38 5.04 -9.36
CA ILE A 110 -19.59 4.24 -9.59
C ILE A 110 -20.84 5.03 -9.16
N SER A 111 -20.74 5.75 -8.03
CA SER A 111 -21.85 6.53 -7.46
C SER A 111 -22.06 7.91 -8.10
N ASN A 112 -21.33 8.26 -9.17
CA ASN A 112 -21.35 9.59 -9.81
C ASN A 112 -21.09 10.77 -8.84
N LYS A 113 -20.28 10.56 -7.79
CA LYS A 113 -19.89 11.59 -6.81
C LYS A 113 -18.51 12.18 -7.10
N PHE A 114 -17.77 11.63 -8.06
CA PHE A 114 -16.48 12.13 -8.48
C PHE A 114 -16.59 13.54 -9.10
N PRO A 115 -15.70 14.50 -8.80
CA PRO A 115 -14.44 14.39 -8.04
C PRO A 115 -14.56 14.63 -6.52
N ASN A 116 -15.77 14.78 -5.97
CA ASN A 116 -16.00 15.06 -4.55
C ASN A 116 -15.80 13.79 -3.69
N VAL A 117 -14.54 13.37 -3.53
CA VAL A 117 -14.13 12.17 -2.78
C VAL A 117 -13.46 12.59 -1.48
N ALA A 118 -13.95 12.07 -0.35
CA ALA A 118 -13.27 12.19 0.94
C ALA A 118 -12.12 11.18 1.03
N THR A 119 -10.99 11.51 0.40
CA THR A 119 -9.75 10.74 0.47
C THR A 119 -9.16 10.80 1.88
N THR A 120 -8.47 9.72 2.27
CA THR A 120 -7.83 9.63 3.58
C THR A 120 -6.40 10.14 3.49
N PHE A 121 -5.62 9.57 2.58
CA PHE A 121 -4.18 9.77 2.46
C PHE A 121 -3.81 10.52 1.19
N PHE A 122 -4.55 10.29 0.10
CA PHE A 122 -4.28 10.94 -1.18
C PHE A 122 -4.77 12.39 -1.21
N ASN A 123 -3.97 13.31 -1.77
CA ASN A 123 -4.37 14.71 -1.88
C ASN A 123 -5.49 14.85 -2.96
N PRO A 124 -6.67 15.40 -2.61
CA PRO A 124 -7.78 15.60 -3.54
C PRO A 124 -7.45 16.37 -4.82
N GLU A 125 -6.47 17.28 -4.78
CA GLU A 125 -6.04 18.08 -5.95
C GLU A 125 -5.56 17.23 -7.13
N TYR A 126 -5.13 16.00 -6.86
CA TYR A 126 -4.55 15.07 -7.84
C TYR A 126 -5.54 13.98 -8.26
N LEU A 127 -6.81 14.08 -7.85
CA LEU A 127 -7.85 13.14 -8.27
C LEU A 127 -8.09 13.18 -9.78
N ASN A 128 -7.79 14.31 -10.44
CA ASN A 128 -7.98 14.50 -11.88
C ASN A 128 -7.31 13.42 -12.75
N VAL A 129 -6.25 12.76 -12.28
CA VAL A 129 -5.61 11.64 -12.99
C VAL A 129 -6.58 10.47 -13.24
N TYR A 130 -7.63 10.34 -12.43
CA TYR A 130 -8.66 9.30 -12.54
C TYR A 130 -9.93 9.76 -13.28
N SER A 131 -9.96 11.00 -13.79
CA SER A 131 -11.15 11.59 -14.41
C SER A 131 -11.67 10.78 -15.61
N HIS A 132 -10.78 10.21 -16.41
CA HIS A 132 -11.16 9.40 -17.58
C HIS A 132 -11.86 8.09 -17.18
N CYS A 133 -11.55 7.53 -16.01
CA CYS A 133 -12.21 6.33 -15.47
C CYS A 133 -13.68 6.55 -15.09
N THR A 134 -14.17 7.80 -15.07
CA THR A 134 -15.61 8.07 -14.88
C THR A 134 -16.48 7.55 -16.02
N LYS A 135 -15.91 7.38 -17.21
CA LYS A 135 -16.60 6.83 -18.39
C LYS A 135 -16.68 5.31 -18.33
N GLU A 136 -15.56 4.67 -18.01
CA GLU A 136 -15.46 3.20 -17.96
C GLU A 136 -16.11 2.63 -16.70
N LYS A 137 -15.96 3.32 -15.56
CA LYS A 137 -16.46 2.89 -14.24
C LYS A 137 -15.96 1.52 -13.80
N THR A 138 -14.78 1.15 -14.24
CA THR A 138 -14.17 -0.13 -13.92
C THR A 138 -12.98 0.02 -13.00
N TYR A 139 -12.73 -1.03 -12.21
CA TYR A 139 -11.60 -1.04 -11.26
C TYR A 139 -10.25 -1.18 -11.97
N ASP A 140 -10.20 -1.84 -13.12
CA ASP A 140 -8.98 -1.96 -13.92
C ASP A 140 -8.49 -0.61 -14.44
N CYS A 141 -9.40 0.28 -14.88
CA CYS A 141 -9.03 1.64 -15.30
C CYS A 141 -8.32 2.40 -14.17
N LEU A 142 -8.82 2.27 -12.94
CA LEU A 142 -8.21 2.92 -11.76
C LEU A 142 -6.80 2.38 -11.48
N LEU A 143 -6.62 1.07 -11.53
CA LEU A 143 -5.31 0.45 -11.32
C LEU A 143 -4.31 0.79 -12.43
N GLN A 144 -4.77 0.86 -13.69
CA GLN A 144 -3.93 1.31 -14.81
C GLN A 144 -3.53 2.78 -14.67
N SER A 145 -4.48 3.65 -14.27
CA SER A 145 -4.23 5.07 -13.99
C SER A 145 -3.23 5.26 -12.85
N PHE A 146 -3.34 4.43 -11.81
CA PHE A 146 -2.41 4.40 -10.70
C PHE A 146 -0.99 4.02 -11.16
N ILE A 147 -0.85 2.91 -11.89
CA ILE A 147 0.44 2.46 -12.45
C ILE A 147 1.05 3.54 -13.35
N GLN A 148 0.24 4.14 -14.22
CA GLN A 148 0.70 5.17 -15.13
C GLN A 148 1.20 6.40 -14.36
N SER A 149 0.48 6.83 -13.32
CA SER A 149 0.89 7.97 -12.49
C SER A 149 2.20 7.70 -11.75
N ILE A 150 2.37 6.49 -11.20
CA ILE A 150 3.62 6.03 -10.59
C ILE A 150 4.76 6.07 -11.59
N LYS A 151 4.58 5.45 -12.75
CA LYS A 151 5.59 5.41 -13.81
C LYS A 151 5.97 6.82 -14.28
N THR A 152 4.98 7.65 -14.59
CA THR A 152 5.20 9.05 -14.97
C THR A 152 5.92 9.85 -13.88
N SER A 153 5.63 9.63 -12.60
CA SER A 153 6.35 10.31 -11.50
C SER A 153 7.85 10.00 -11.46
N LEU A 154 8.22 8.78 -11.90
CA LEU A 154 9.60 8.31 -11.95
C LEU A 154 10.27 8.62 -13.30
N GLU A 155 9.52 8.75 -14.39
CA GLU A 155 10.02 9.03 -15.75
C GLU A 155 10.08 10.54 -16.11
N VAL A 156 9.13 11.37 -15.66
CA VAL A 156 9.02 12.81 -16.02
C VAL A 156 10.02 13.71 -15.29
N SER A 157 10.81 13.13 -14.38
CA SER A 157 11.89 13.80 -13.66
C SER A 157 13.14 14.05 -14.54
N THR A 158 12.97 14.57 -15.77
CA THR A 158 14.10 14.94 -16.66
C THR A 158 13.73 16.00 -17.72
N PRO A 159 14.42 17.15 -17.72
CA PRO A 159 15.48 17.35 -18.74
C PRO A 159 16.91 17.27 -18.19
N GLN A 160 17.07 17.15 -16.88
CA GLN A 160 18.33 16.88 -16.19
C GLN A 160 18.09 15.63 -15.34
N LYS A 161 18.95 14.60 -15.40
CA LYS A 161 18.80 13.33 -14.66
C LYS A 161 18.67 13.55 -13.14
N ILE A 162 17.48 13.86 -12.62
CA ILE A 162 17.26 14.02 -11.17
C ILE A 162 17.02 12.65 -10.52
N PHE A 163 16.58 11.67 -11.30
CA PHE A 163 16.40 10.29 -10.85
C PHE A 163 17.47 9.38 -11.44
N GLU A 164 18.47 9.03 -10.62
CA GLU A 164 19.58 8.14 -11.01
C GLU A 164 19.34 6.68 -10.58
N GLU A 165 18.17 6.37 -10.02
CA GLU A 165 17.81 5.04 -9.54
C GLU A 165 17.05 4.26 -10.61
N ASP A 166 17.34 2.97 -10.73
CA ASP A 166 16.59 2.02 -11.55
C ASP A 166 15.35 1.52 -10.77
N PRO A 167 14.13 1.94 -11.16
CA PRO A 167 12.92 1.58 -10.44
C PRO A 167 12.42 0.16 -10.75
N SER A 168 13.15 -0.65 -11.51
CA SER A 168 12.70 -1.98 -11.95
C SER A 168 12.25 -2.89 -10.81
N LYS A 169 12.95 -2.88 -9.67
CA LYS A 169 12.58 -3.68 -8.49
C LYS A 169 11.32 -3.14 -7.81
N ALA A 170 11.23 -1.83 -7.61
CA ALA A 170 10.01 -1.17 -7.13
C ALA A 170 8.80 -1.49 -8.03
N PHE A 171 8.95 -1.43 -9.37
CA PHE A 171 7.89 -1.77 -10.31
C PHE A 171 7.43 -3.23 -10.21
N GLN A 172 8.32 -4.18 -9.95
CA GLN A 172 7.92 -5.57 -9.72
C GLN A 172 7.00 -5.70 -8.49
N CYS A 173 7.35 -5.00 -7.40
CA CYS A 173 6.58 -5.02 -6.17
C CYS A 173 5.22 -4.31 -6.33
N ILE A 174 5.19 -3.21 -7.07
CA ILE A 174 3.97 -2.47 -7.40
C ILE A 174 3.06 -3.30 -8.30
N ALA A 175 3.62 -3.98 -9.30
CA ALA A 175 2.87 -4.89 -10.15
C ALA A 175 2.27 -6.05 -9.34
N LEU A 176 3.03 -6.64 -8.41
CA LEU A 176 2.54 -7.67 -7.51
C LEU A 176 1.38 -7.19 -6.64
N LEU A 177 1.54 -6.01 -6.02
CA LEU A 177 0.52 -5.38 -5.20
C LEU A 177 -0.77 -5.13 -5.99
N VAL A 178 -0.65 -4.50 -7.16
CA VAL A 178 -1.79 -4.16 -8.03
C VAL A 178 -2.47 -5.42 -8.59
N ALA A 179 -1.70 -6.42 -9.01
CA ALA A 179 -2.22 -7.66 -9.55
C ALA A 179 -3.00 -8.46 -8.51
N ILE A 180 -2.49 -8.59 -7.30
CA ILE A 180 -3.17 -9.30 -6.21
C ILE A 180 -4.43 -8.55 -5.79
N ASN A 181 -4.39 -7.21 -5.76
CA ASN A 181 -5.56 -6.41 -5.46
C ASN A 181 -6.65 -6.55 -6.53
N TYR A 182 -6.27 -6.57 -7.82
CA TYR A 182 -7.20 -6.87 -8.92
C TYR A 182 -7.76 -8.30 -8.82
N ALA A 183 -6.92 -9.29 -8.52
CA ALA A 183 -7.34 -10.68 -8.36
C ALA A 183 -8.33 -10.86 -7.19
N LYS A 184 -8.13 -10.13 -6.10
CA LYS A 184 -9.08 -10.08 -4.97
C LYS A 184 -10.41 -9.47 -5.40
N HIS A 185 -10.36 -8.36 -6.14
CA HIS A 185 -11.55 -7.70 -6.66
C HIS A 185 -12.35 -8.62 -7.59
N THR A 186 -11.71 -9.23 -8.59
CA THR A 186 -12.37 -10.15 -9.53
C THR A 186 -12.88 -11.41 -8.84
N SER A 187 -12.14 -11.97 -7.87
CA SER A 187 -12.62 -13.10 -7.05
C SER A 187 -13.89 -12.76 -6.26
N ASN A 188 -14.00 -11.52 -5.77
CA ASN A 188 -15.20 -11.05 -5.07
C ASN A 188 -16.37 -10.81 -6.04
N LEU A 189 -16.12 -10.24 -7.22
CA LEU A 189 -17.16 -10.07 -8.25
C LEU A 189 -17.70 -11.42 -8.74
N GLU A 190 -16.82 -12.40 -8.98
CA GLU A 190 -17.19 -13.77 -9.39
C GLU A 190 -18.11 -14.42 -8.35
N ARG A 191 -17.81 -14.28 -7.05
CA ARG A 191 -18.65 -14.75 -5.95
C ARG A 191 -20.03 -14.10 -5.90
N LEU A 192 -20.11 -12.84 -6.32
CA LEU A 192 -21.36 -12.08 -6.39
C LEU A 192 -22.10 -12.28 -7.71
N GLY A 193 -21.57 -13.08 -8.64
CA GLY A 193 -22.15 -13.29 -9.97
C GLY A 193 -22.07 -12.04 -10.88
N ILE A 194 -21.16 -11.11 -10.59
CA ILE A 194 -20.99 -9.86 -11.34
C ILE A 194 -19.90 -10.08 -12.40
N ALA A 195 -20.23 -9.79 -13.66
CA ALA A 195 -19.26 -9.82 -14.74
C ALA A 195 -18.21 -8.71 -14.59
N PHE A 196 -16.96 -9.01 -14.92
CA PHE A 196 -15.85 -8.06 -14.91
C PHE A 196 -15.40 -7.73 -16.35
N SER A 197 -14.88 -6.52 -16.53
CA SER A 197 -14.50 -5.94 -17.83
C SER A 197 -13.37 -6.68 -18.53
N HIS A 198 -12.34 -7.09 -17.78
CA HIS A 198 -11.14 -7.73 -18.32
C HIS A 198 -10.80 -9.01 -17.58
N SER A 199 -10.29 -10.01 -18.29
CA SER A 199 -9.78 -11.20 -17.62
C SER A 199 -8.52 -10.85 -16.81
N LEU A 200 -8.26 -11.59 -15.73
CA LEU A 200 -7.03 -11.44 -14.96
C LEU A 200 -5.79 -11.56 -15.84
N LYS A 201 -5.81 -12.49 -16.80
CA LYS A 201 -4.70 -12.70 -17.73
C LYS A 201 -4.43 -11.47 -18.59
N ASP A 202 -5.48 -10.81 -19.08
CA ASP A 202 -5.34 -9.60 -19.90
C ASP A 202 -4.84 -8.43 -19.06
N PHE A 203 -5.36 -8.28 -17.84
CA PHE A 203 -4.87 -7.28 -16.90
C PHE A 203 -3.39 -7.47 -16.58
N LEU A 204 -2.95 -8.71 -16.33
CA LEU A 204 -1.54 -9.03 -16.08
C LEU A 204 -0.63 -8.64 -17.25
N LYS A 205 -1.06 -8.93 -18.49
CA LYS A 205 -0.31 -8.51 -19.69
C LYS A 205 -0.22 -6.99 -19.83
N GLN A 206 -1.30 -6.27 -19.51
CA GLN A 206 -1.31 -4.82 -19.58
C GLN A 206 -0.33 -4.21 -18.56
N ILE A 207 -0.35 -4.65 -17.30
CA ILE A 207 0.54 -4.10 -16.27
C ILE A 207 2.01 -4.44 -16.53
N THR A 208 2.33 -5.65 -17.00
CA THR A 208 3.71 -6.05 -17.29
C THR A 208 4.26 -5.31 -18.49
N SER A 209 3.45 -5.12 -19.54
CA SER A 209 3.80 -4.28 -20.69
C SER A 209 4.01 -2.82 -20.28
N ASN A 210 3.09 -2.24 -19.49
CA ASN A 210 3.18 -0.84 -19.09
C ASN A 210 4.43 -0.58 -18.24
N LEU A 211 4.75 -1.46 -17.29
CA LEU A 211 5.92 -1.34 -16.42
C LEU A 211 7.21 -1.91 -17.03
N LYS A 212 7.18 -2.41 -18.27
CA LYS A 212 8.32 -3.05 -18.97
C LYS A 212 8.98 -4.16 -18.15
N ILE A 213 8.16 -5.01 -17.53
CA ILE A 213 8.60 -6.14 -16.72
C ILE A 213 9.04 -7.30 -17.63
N ASP A 214 10.19 -7.91 -17.33
CA ASP A 214 10.74 -9.07 -18.05
C ASP A 214 9.72 -10.24 -18.11
N GLY A 215 9.73 -11.03 -19.19
CA GLY A 215 8.91 -12.23 -19.35
C GLY A 215 9.04 -13.25 -18.21
N MET A 216 10.24 -13.43 -17.64
CA MET A 216 10.42 -14.32 -16.47
C MET A 216 9.67 -13.80 -15.24
N LEU A 217 9.70 -12.49 -15.02
CA LEU A 217 8.98 -11.83 -13.94
C LEU A 217 7.46 -11.84 -14.16
N SER A 218 7.01 -11.74 -15.41
CA SER A 218 5.60 -11.90 -15.78
C SER A 218 5.07 -13.29 -15.39
N TYR A 219 5.85 -14.36 -15.61
CA TYR A 219 5.46 -15.72 -15.23
C TYR A 219 5.38 -15.87 -13.69
N MET A 220 6.36 -15.33 -12.97
CA MET A 220 6.34 -15.34 -11.49
C MET A 220 5.15 -14.57 -10.92
N LEU A 221 4.75 -13.48 -11.56
CA LEU A 221 3.57 -12.69 -11.20
C LEU A 221 2.27 -13.50 -11.38
N GLU A 222 2.12 -14.19 -12.51
CA GLU A 222 0.96 -15.05 -12.78
C GLU A 222 0.87 -16.20 -11.76
N SER A 223 1.99 -16.86 -11.46
CA SER A 223 2.05 -17.91 -10.44
C SER A 223 1.65 -17.38 -9.05
N SER A 224 2.18 -16.22 -8.66
CA SER A 224 1.87 -15.55 -7.40
C SER A 224 0.39 -15.23 -7.26
N VAL A 225 -0.22 -14.73 -8.33
CA VAL A 225 -1.63 -14.36 -8.37
C VAL A 225 -2.53 -15.59 -8.30
N ASN A 226 -2.21 -16.65 -9.03
CA ASN A 226 -2.95 -17.91 -8.98
C ASN A 226 -2.93 -18.54 -7.58
N HIS A 227 -1.77 -18.50 -6.91
CA HIS A 227 -1.65 -18.91 -5.51
C HIS A 227 -2.58 -18.10 -4.59
N MET A 228 -2.58 -16.77 -4.73
CA MET A 228 -3.44 -15.90 -3.93
C MET A 228 -4.93 -16.09 -4.21
N ILE A 229 -5.34 -16.35 -5.45
CA ILE A 229 -6.74 -16.67 -5.78
C ILE A 229 -7.20 -17.92 -5.03
N SER A 230 -6.37 -18.97 -4.99
CA SER A 230 -6.68 -20.19 -4.24
C SER A 230 -6.91 -19.89 -2.75
N ILE A 231 -6.09 -19.02 -2.17
CA ILE A 231 -6.25 -18.56 -0.78
C ILE A 231 -7.53 -17.73 -0.61
N PHE A 232 -7.80 -16.77 -1.49
CA PHE A 232 -9.00 -15.94 -1.43
C PHE A 232 -10.28 -16.77 -1.47
N ARG A 233 -10.27 -17.84 -2.28
CA ARG A 233 -11.37 -18.79 -2.41
C ARG A 233 -11.55 -19.65 -1.16
N SER A 234 -10.47 -20.18 -0.59
CA SER A 234 -10.51 -21.09 0.57
C SER A 234 -10.67 -20.39 1.92
N GLN A 235 -10.12 -19.18 2.11
CA GLN A 235 -10.09 -18.46 3.39
C GLN A 235 -10.45 -16.96 3.23
N PRO A 236 -11.70 -16.64 2.82
CA PRO A 236 -12.11 -15.27 2.54
C PRO A 236 -11.94 -14.30 3.72
N SER A 237 -12.23 -14.75 4.95
CA SER A 237 -12.16 -13.92 6.16
C SER A 237 -10.73 -13.50 6.54
N LYS A 238 -9.73 -14.31 6.18
CA LYS A 238 -8.30 -14.03 6.41
C LYS A 238 -7.57 -13.57 5.15
N SER A 239 -8.29 -13.34 4.04
CA SER A 239 -7.69 -12.98 2.74
C SER A 239 -6.71 -11.82 2.83
N THR A 240 -7.06 -10.76 3.57
CA THR A 240 -6.19 -9.59 3.79
C THR A 240 -4.92 -9.93 4.56
N LEU A 241 -4.98 -10.86 5.53
CA LEU A 241 -3.80 -11.28 6.29
C LEU A 241 -2.85 -12.09 5.42
N HIS A 242 -3.38 -13.00 4.61
CA HIS A 242 -2.56 -13.78 3.68
C HIS A 242 -1.99 -12.92 2.54
N GLU A 243 -2.77 -11.98 2.02
CA GLU A 243 -2.32 -10.97 1.06
C GLU A 243 -1.17 -10.14 1.64
N ALA A 244 -1.35 -9.60 2.85
CA ALA A 244 -0.32 -8.85 3.56
C ALA A 244 0.94 -9.68 3.75
N ASN A 245 0.82 -10.90 4.28
CA ASN A 245 1.94 -11.82 4.45
C ASN A 245 2.67 -12.07 3.14
N TYR A 246 1.96 -12.48 2.10
CA TYR A 246 2.56 -12.83 0.82
C TYR A 246 3.25 -11.63 0.15
N VAL A 247 2.52 -10.52 -0.01
CA VAL A 247 3.04 -9.34 -0.73
C VAL A 247 4.18 -8.71 0.05
N TYR A 248 4.04 -8.52 1.36
CA TYR A 248 5.08 -7.89 2.16
C TYR A 248 6.38 -8.71 2.13
N TYR A 249 6.34 -10.01 2.40
CA TYR A 249 7.56 -10.83 2.40
C TYR A 249 8.22 -10.87 1.02
N LYS A 250 7.44 -11.00 -0.06
CA LYS A 250 7.99 -10.94 -1.43
C LYS A 250 8.63 -9.58 -1.73
N CYS A 251 7.98 -8.48 -1.37
CA CYS A 251 8.54 -7.15 -1.58
C CYS A 251 9.79 -6.93 -0.72
N ARG A 252 9.79 -7.40 0.53
CA ARG A 252 10.93 -7.28 1.43
C ARG A 252 12.15 -8.03 0.88
N ASP A 253 11.97 -9.26 0.40
CA ASP A 253 13.05 -10.06 -0.17
C ASP A 253 13.69 -9.40 -1.40
N ILE A 254 12.88 -8.65 -2.17
CA ILE A 254 13.34 -7.93 -3.38
C ILE A 254 14.01 -6.59 -3.02
N LEU A 255 13.44 -5.84 -2.07
CA LEU A 255 13.71 -4.41 -1.88
C LEU A 255 14.59 -4.08 -0.66
N LEU A 256 14.55 -4.87 0.42
CA LEU A 256 15.12 -4.48 1.72
C LEU A 256 16.62 -4.19 1.66
N PHE A 257 17.37 -5.01 0.92
CA PHE A 257 18.82 -4.87 0.78
C PHE A 257 19.22 -4.03 -0.43
N SER A 258 18.27 -3.34 -1.07
CA SER A 258 18.57 -2.46 -2.18
C SER A 258 19.22 -1.16 -1.70
N PRO A 259 20.28 -0.67 -2.36
CA PRO A 259 20.88 0.62 -2.02
C PRO A 259 20.01 1.82 -2.47
N GLN A 260 18.89 1.57 -3.15
CA GLN A 260 18.04 2.58 -3.78
C GLN A 260 16.95 3.09 -2.81
N VAL A 261 16.78 4.41 -2.74
CA VAL A 261 15.75 5.05 -1.92
C VAL A 261 14.36 4.64 -2.41
N ILE A 262 14.13 4.53 -3.71
CA ILE A 262 12.83 4.17 -4.27
C ILE A 262 12.38 2.77 -3.87
N ASP A 263 13.32 1.83 -3.81
CA ASP A 263 13.04 0.47 -3.41
C ASP A 263 12.64 0.43 -1.93
N LEU A 264 13.40 1.13 -1.08
CA LEU A 264 13.07 1.23 0.35
C LEU A 264 11.77 1.99 0.59
N LEU A 265 11.50 3.06 -0.17
CA LEU A 265 10.28 3.85 -0.07
C LEU A 265 9.05 3.03 -0.51
N THR A 266 9.20 2.23 -1.56
CA THR A 266 8.18 1.27 -2.01
C THR A 266 7.91 0.24 -0.92
N LEU A 267 8.94 -0.35 -0.33
CA LEU A 267 8.80 -1.31 0.77
C LEU A 267 8.10 -0.69 1.98
N TYR A 268 8.47 0.54 2.34
CA TYR A 268 7.84 1.29 3.43
C TYR A 268 6.36 1.56 3.17
N LEU A 269 6.00 2.01 1.97
CA LEU A 269 4.61 2.27 1.61
C LEU A 269 3.77 0.98 1.53
N VAL A 270 4.36 -0.14 1.10
CA VAL A 270 3.71 -1.46 1.14
C VAL A 270 3.52 -1.91 2.59
N ASN A 271 4.54 -1.75 3.43
CA ASN A 271 4.50 -2.12 4.84
C ASN A 271 3.37 -1.36 5.56
N ARG A 272 3.33 -0.03 5.46
CA ARG A 272 2.29 0.80 6.12
C ARG A 272 0.89 0.56 5.57
N TYR A 273 0.76 0.23 4.28
CA TYR A 273 -0.53 -0.14 3.70
C TYR A 273 -1.11 -1.39 4.38
N TYR A 274 -0.27 -2.38 4.66
CA TYR A 274 -0.70 -3.61 5.31
C TYR A 274 -0.75 -3.52 6.82
N GLU A 275 0.17 -2.80 7.46
CA GLU A 275 0.21 -2.64 8.92
C GLU A 275 -1.11 -2.11 9.46
N ILE A 276 -1.62 -1.02 8.88
CA ILE A 276 -2.92 -0.45 9.28
C ILE A 276 -4.07 -1.46 9.13
N ARG A 277 -4.02 -2.31 8.09
CA ARG A 277 -5.05 -3.33 7.81
C ARG A 277 -4.93 -4.54 8.72
N VAL A 278 -3.71 -4.97 9.05
CA VAL A 278 -3.44 -6.13 9.91
C VAL A 278 -3.71 -5.80 11.36
N LEU A 279 -3.37 -4.59 11.83
CA LEU A 279 -3.64 -4.17 13.20
C LEU A 279 -5.13 -4.24 13.56
N ARG A 280 -6.04 -4.03 12.59
CA ARG A 280 -7.49 -4.23 12.76
C ARG A 280 -7.88 -5.64 13.17
N TYR A 281 -7.05 -6.65 12.88
CA TYR A 281 -7.28 -8.03 13.31
C TYR A 281 -6.67 -8.32 14.68
N VAL A 282 -5.71 -7.51 15.13
CA VAL A 282 -5.00 -7.69 16.40
C VAL A 282 -5.74 -7.03 17.57
N PHE A 283 -6.17 -5.78 17.39
CA PHE A 283 -6.80 -5.00 18.48
C PHE A 283 -8.14 -5.58 18.98
N PRO A 284 -9.10 -6.00 18.13
CA PRO A 284 -10.35 -6.58 18.62
C PRO A 284 -10.16 -7.87 19.44
N VAL A 285 -9.15 -8.68 19.11
CA VAL A 285 -8.83 -9.91 19.86
C VAL A 285 -8.40 -9.59 21.30
N SER A 286 -7.76 -8.45 21.52
CA SER A 286 -7.37 -7.99 22.86
C SER A 286 -8.54 -7.49 23.72
N TRP A 287 -9.68 -7.13 23.12
CA TRP A 287 -10.87 -6.66 23.85
C TRP A 287 -11.78 -7.80 24.31
N VAL A 288 -11.72 -8.94 23.62
CA VAL A 288 -12.54 -10.13 23.92
C VAL A 288 -12.00 -10.91 25.12
N ILE A 289 -10.82 -10.55 25.63
CA ILE A 289 -10.22 -11.15 26.83
C ILE A 289 -10.21 -10.09 27.93
N LYS A 290 -11.38 -9.92 28.56
CA LYS A 290 -11.53 -9.31 29.88
C LYS A 290 -12.40 -10.23 30.73
#